data_AF-A0A951GZH3-F1
#
_entry.id   AF-A0A951GZH3-F1
#
_cell.length_a   1.000
_cell.length_b   1.000
_cell.length_c   1.000
_cell.angle_alpha   90.00
_cell.angle_beta   90.00
_cell.angle_gamma   90.00
#
_symmetry.space_group_name_H-M   'P 1'
#
loop_
_entity.id
_entity.type
_entity.pdbx_description
1 polymer ?
#
loop_
_entity_poly.entity_id
_entity_poly.type
_entity_poly.pdbx_seq_one_letter_code
_entity_poly.pdbx_strand_id
1 'polypeptide(L)'
;MQDAEQLLRRAKRPLVLGMGGGGDVVGALATAESMRLYDHADPVVGGIAWERLPIDAVPGPRRVSEIEAAEEIAPGILLAGPSTRARGRDMYFAEARMAEFLGEQTLLVDIQAGPAAIAGALASAAATLDRDLIVFIDVGGDLLAQGDEAGLRSPLCDAVMLAAAAGLAARGAPVLAGIFGVGCDAELTPQEVLARLAQIAAAGGLCGARGLTDPVAKRLEHAIGLVPTEASAQAVRAFRGAAGIATIRGGARTLELTATAALTFYLDVEITMQATGRLARAVADADSLEQANEALHRLGVRTELDLEFEAASRARGARP
;
A
#
# COMPACT_ATOMS: atom_id res chain seq x y z
N MET A 1 -8.38 -12.00 -19.53
CA MET A 1 -7.16 -11.90 -18.71
C MET A 1 -6.51 -10.58 -19.08
N GLN A 2 -6.40 -9.70 -18.09
CA GLN A 2 -5.75 -8.41 -18.24
C GLN A 2 -4.23 -8.63 -18.38
N ASP A 3 -3.59 -7.97 -19.33
CA ASP A 3 -2.13 -8.04 -19.54
C ASP A 3 -1.49 -6.82 -18.86
N ALA A 4 -0.85 -7.05 -17.70
CA ALA A 4 -0.23 -5.97 -16.94
C ALA A 4 0.91 -5.32 -17.72
N GLU A 5 1.70 -6.08 -18.48
CA GLU A 5 2.83 -5.52 -19.22
C GLU A 5 2.34 -4.59 -20.33
N GLN A 6 1.27 -4.96 -21.03
CA GLN A 6 0.65 -4.09 -22.03
C GLN A 6 0.10 -2.81 -21.41
N LEU A 7 -0.59 -2.89 -20.27
CA LEU A 7 -1.14 -1.72 -19.58
C LEU A 7 -0.04 -0.79 -19.08
N LEU A 8 0.95 -1.35 -18.37
CA LEU A 8 2.07 -0.58 -17.81
C LEU A 8 2.87 0.13 -18.91
N ARG A 9 3.14 -0.54 -20.04
CA ARG A 9 3.88 0.08 -21.16
C ARG A 9 3.10 1.16 -21.91
N ARG A 10 1.78 1.04 -21.97
CA ARG A 10 0.91 1.98 -22.68
C ARG A 10 0.61 3.22 -21.85
N ALA A 11 0.50 3.08 -20.54
CA ALA A 11 0.26 4.19 -19.63
C ALA A 11 1.35 5.25 -19.78
N LYS A 12 0.93 6.50 -19.91
CA LYS A 12 1.79 7.69 -19.99
C LYS A 12 1.81 8.44 -18.68
N ARG A 13 0.73 8.39 -17.90
CA ARG A 13 0.58 9.13 -16.65
C ARG A 13 -0.05 8.24 -15.59
N PRO A 14 0.65 7.19 -15.14
CA PRO A 14 0.13 6.31 -14.12
C PRO A 14 0.10 7.02 -12.75
N LEU A 15 -0.90 6.70 -11.95
CA LEU A 15 -0.94 6.96 -10.52
C LEU A 15 -0.59 5.66 -9.80
N VAL A 16 0.48 5.63 -9.02
CA VAL A 16 0.94 4.43 -8.30
C VAL A 16 0.87 4.67 -6.81
N LEU A 17 0.00 3.94 -6.11
CA LEU A 17 -0.33 4.14 -4.70
C LEU A 17 0.17 2.97 -3.86
N GLY A 18 0.83 3.25 -2.73
CA GLY A 18 1.00 2.29 -1.65
C GLY A 18 -0.34 2.01 -0.96
N MET A 19 -0.67 0.75 -0.73
CA MET A 19 -1.94 0.31 -0.12
C MET A 19 -1.88 0.19 1.39
N GLY A 20 -0.70 -0.05 1.96
CA GLY A 20 -0.46 0.00 3.39
C GLY A 20 -0.10 1.41 3.89
N GLY A 21 -0.12 1.56 5.21
CA GLY A 21 0.32 2.79 5.87
C GLY A 21 1.84 3.00 5.87
N GLY A 22 2.26 4.26 5.71
CA GLY A 22 3.65 4.70 5.88
C GLY A 22 4.57 4.23 4.74
N GLY A 23 5.31 3.14 4.97
CA GLY A 23 6.46 2.74 4.13
C GLY A 23 6.14 2.23 2.72
N ASP A 24 4.86 1.97 2.42
CA ASP A 24 4.42 1.33 1.17
C ASP A 24 4.55 2.23 -0.05
N VAL A 25 4.59 3.55 0.15
CA VAL A 25 4.92 4.52 -0.90
C VAL A 25 6.30 4.21 -1.54
N VAL A 26 7.22 3.60 -0.79
CA VAL A 26 8.51 3.11 -1.32
C VAL A 26 8.33 1.87 -2.18
N GLY A 27 7.38 0.98 -1.86
CA GLY A 27 7.03 -0.15 -2.73
C GLY A 27 6.38 0.31 -4.03
N ALA A 28 5.48 1.30 -3.95
CA ALA A 28 4.88 1.95 -5.11
C ALA A 28 5.94 2.56 -6.05
N LEU A 29 6.99 3.15 -5.46
CA LEU A 29 8.12 3.71 -6.22
C LEU A 29 8.80 2.67 -7.13
N ALA A 30 8.82 1.37 -6.78
CA ALA A 30 9.43 0.34 -7.61
C ALA A 30 8.75 0.23 -8.99
N THR A 31 7.41 0.21 -9.00
CA THR A 31 6.62 0.20 -10.23
C THR A 31 6.74 1.52 -10.96
N ALA A 32 6.60 2.66 -10.26
CA ALA A 32 6.69 3.99 -10.86
C ALA A 32 8.03 4.24 -11.56
N GLU A 33 9.15 3.92 -10.90
CA GLU A 33 10.49 4.10 -11.47
C GLU A 33 10.74 3.16 -12.65
N SER A 34 10.23 1.93 -12.62
CA SER A 34 10.29 1.05 -13.78
C SER A 34 9.58 1.67 -14.99
N MET A 35 8.39 2.23 -14.80
CA MET A 35 7.62 2.85 -15.88
C MET A 35 8.29 4.15 -16.38
N ARG A 36 8.81 4.97 -15.47
CA ARG A 36 9.55 6.20 -15.81
C ARG A 36 10.81 5.90 -16.63
N LEU A 37 11.60 4.92 -16.19
CA LEU A 37 12.89 4.60 -16.80
C LEU A 37 12.77 3.83 -18.11
N TYR A 38 11.84 2.87 -18.19
CA TYR A 38 11.80 1.92 -19.31
C TYR A 38 10.61 2.12 -20.26
N ASP A 39 9.55 2.80 -19.82
CA ASP A 39 8.31 2.98 -20.59
C ASP A 39 8.03 4.46 -20.93
N HIS A 40 8.91 5.37 -20.49
CA HIS A 40 8.81 6.81 -20.68
C HIS A 40 7.48 7.40 -20.17
N ALA A 41 7.00 6.87 -19.04
CA ALA A 41 5.84 7.38 -18.34
C ALA A 41 6.21 8.52 -17.37
N ASP A 42 5.20 9.28 -16.96
CA ASP A 42 5.22 10.36 -15.98
C ASP A 42 4.37 9.96 -14.75
N PRO A 43 4.91 9.10 -13.87
CA PRO A 43 4.16 8.57 -12.74
C PRO A 43 3.98 9.59 -11.62
N VAL A 44 2.78 9.65 -11.04
CA VAL A 44 2.58 10.23 -9.70
C VAL A 44 2.59 9.09 -8.69
N VAL A 45 3.41 9.24 -7.64
CA VAL A 45 3.48 8.28 -6.53
C VAL A 45 2.65 8.80 -5.36
N GLY A 46 2.02 7.90 -4.61
CA GLY A 46 1.29 8.27 -3.41
C GLY A 46 1.08 7.12 -2.45
N GLY A 47 0.32 7.39 -1.41
CA GLY A 47 -0.03 6.43 -0.38
C GLY A 47 -1.07 7.01 0.56
N ILE A 48 -1.03 6.61 1.82
CA ILE A 48 -2.14 6.75 2.74
C ILE A 48 -1.69 7.55 3.94
N ALA A 49 -2.58 8.40 4.45
CA ALA A 49 -2.34 9.23 5.62
C ALA A 49 -2.30 8.44 6.94
N TRP A 50 -1.66 7.28 6.96
CA TRP A 50 -1.55 6.41 8.13
C TRP A 50 -0.10 6.05 8.42
N GLU A 51 0.50 6.76 9.36
CA GLU A 51 1.83 6.44 9.85
C GLU A 51 1.78 5.42 10.98
N ARG A 52 2.81 4.58 11.06
CA ARG A 52 2.93 3.60 12.16
C ARG A 52 3.26 4.29 13.48
N LEU A 53 2.91 3.65 14.60
CA LEU A 53 3.19 4.16 15.97
C LEU A 53 4.57 4.75 16.24
N PRO A 54 5.69 4.19 15.73
CA PRO A 54 7.01 4.79 15.95
C PRO A 54 7.18 6.18 15.32
N ILE A 55 6.35 6.52 14.33
CA ILE A 55 6.33 7.79 13.59
C ILE A 55 5.18 8.67 14.11
N ASP A 56 3.98 8.12 14.26
CA ASP A 56 2.82 8.80 14.82
C ASP A 56 2.26 8.08 16.06
N ALA A 57 2.43 8.70 17.23
CA ALA A 57 1.93 8.15 18.50
C ALA A 57 0.40 8.19 18.66
N VAL A 58 -0.34 8.85 17.77
CA VAL A 58 -1.80 8.97 17.84
C VAL A 58 -2.42 7.91 16.93
N PRO A 59 -3.27 7.00 17.45
CA PRO A 59 -3.88 5.91 16.68
C PRO A 59 -4.72 6.35 15.48
N GLY A 60 -4.66 5.53 14.43
CA GLY A 60 -5.49 5.61 13.23
C GLY A 60 -4.91 6.49 12.12
N PRO A 61 -5.49 6.45 10.92
CA PRO A 61 -5.12 7.38 9.85
C PRO A 61 -5.55 8.80 10.19
N ARG A 62 -4.86 9.77 9.60
CA ARG A 62 -5.20 11.19 9.68
C ARG A 62 -6.29 11.54 8.69
N ARG A 63 -7.29 12.26 9.20
CA ARG A 63 -8.31 12.92 8.38
C ARG A 63 -7.73 14.15 7.71
N VAL A 64 -8.30 14.58 6.59
CA VAL A 64 -7.94 15.85 5.92
C VAL A 64 -7.83 17.03 6.89
N SER A 65 -8.76 17.14 7.85
CA SER A 65 -8.77 18.22 8.85
C SER A 65 -7.56 18.21 9.79
N GLU A 66 -6.89 17.07 9.94
CA GLU A 66 -5.69 16.85 10.75
C GLU A 66 -4.40 17.00 9.95
N ILE A 67 -4.48 17.37 8.67
CA ILE A 67 -3.33 17.54 7.77
C ILE A 67 -3.15 19.04 7.46
N GLU A 68 -1.90 19.50 7.42
CA GLU A 68 -1.54 20.85 6.98
C GLU A 68 -0.48 20.82 5.86
N ALA A 69 -0.38 21.93 5.13
CA ALA A 69 0.53 22.11 3.99
C ALA A 69 0.33 21.06 2.87
N ALA A 70 -0.92 20.76 2.55
CA ALA A 70 -1.33 19.95 1.40
C ALA A 70 -2.57 20.57 0.73
N GLU A 71 -2.77 20.28 -0.55
CA GLU A 71 -3.93 20.75 -1.34
C GLU A 71 -4.92 19.61 -1.54
N GLU A 72 -6.17 19.76 -1.09
CA GLU A 72 -7.22 18.77 -1.34
C GLU A 72 -7.80 18.96 -2.75
N ILE A 73 -7.62 17.95 -3.62
CA ILE A 73 -8.03 17.99 -5.04
C ILE A 73 -9.31 17.20 -5.32
N ALA A 74 -9.71 16.34 -4.38
CA ALA A 74 -10.99 15.65 -4.31
C ALA A 74 -11.25 15.27 -2.84
N PRO A 75 -12.50 14.97 -2.41
CA PRO A 75 -12.79 14.65 -1.02
C PRO A 75 -11.90 13.54 -0.46
N GLY A 76 -11.06 13.86 0.52
CA GLY A 76 -10.12 12.89 1.11
C GLY A 76 -8.85 12.61 0.30
N ILE A 77 -8.63 13.30 -0.83
CA ILE A 77 -7.47 13.12 -1.70
C ILE A 77 -6.66 14.40 -1.78
N LEU A 78 -5.42 14.36 -1.30
CA LEU A 78 -4.54 15.53 -1.22
C LEU A 78 -3.31 15.39 -2.09
N LEU A 79 -2.82 16.50 -2.64
CA LEU A 79 -1.46 16.65 -3.12
C LEU A 79 -0.56 17.08 -1.96
N ALA A 80 0.35 16.20 -1.57
CA ALA A 80 1.33 16.41 -0.53
C ALA A 80 2.67 16.90 -1.13
N GLY A 81 3.29 17.86 -0.45
CA GLY A 81 4.65 18.32 -0.73
C GLY A 81 5.59 18.02 0.45
N PRO A 82 6.86 18.45 0.37
CA PRO A 82 7.87 18.19 1.42
C PRO A 82 7.51 18.72 2.81
N SER A 83 6.63 19.72 2.89
CA SER A 83 6.19 20.33 4.14
C SER A 83 4.89 19.74 4.70
N THR A 84 4.26 18.79 3.98
CA THR A 84 3.00 18.18 4.41
C THR A 84 3.21 17.38 5.70
N ARG A 85 2.39 17.68 6.71
CA ARG A 85 2.55 17.11 8.04
C ARG A 85 1.24 17.09 8.82
N ALA A 86 1.22 16.34 9.91
CA ALA A 86 0.10 16.36 10.82
C ALA A 86 -0.05 17.74 11.50
N ARG A 87 -1.26 18.28 11.52
CA ARG A 87 -1.59 19.59 12.08
C ARG A 87 -1.14 19.68 13.53
N GLY A 88 -0.41 20.75 13.84
CA GLY A 88 0.06 21.05 15.20
C GLY A 88 1.12 20.08 15.73
N ARG A 89 1.74 19.25 14.89
CA ARG A 89 2.77 18.28 15.26
C ARG A 89 3.90 18.27 14.25
N ASP A 90 5.13 18.04 14.71
CA ASP A 90 6.30 17.88 13.83
C ASP A 90 6.43 16.42 13.36
N MET A 91 5.36 15.92 12.73
CA MET A 91 5.27 14.57 12.16
C MET A 91 4.97 14.73 10.66
N TYR A 92 5.92 14.35 9.82
CA TYR A 92 5.78 14.37 8.36
C TYR A 92 5.39 12.99 7.87
N PHE A 93 4.48 12.95 6.90
CA PHE A 93 4.06 11.71 6.26
C PHE A 93 5.19 11.13 5.40
N ALA A 94 5.19 9.82 5.20
CA ALA A 94 6.06 9.11 4.28
C ALA A 94 5.94 9.69 2.86
N GLU A 95 4.73 10.08 2.46
CA GLU A 95 4.44 10.74 1.18
C GLU A 95 5.10 12.13 1.09
N ALA A 96 5.19 12.87 2.20
CA ALA A 96 5.89 14.16 2.23
C ALA A 96 7.40 13.98 2.06
N ARG A 97 7.98 12.97 2.72
CA ARG A 97 9.39 12.58 2.55
C ARG A 97 9.67 12.05 1.15
N MET A 98 8.72 11.33 0.56
CA MET A 98 8.79 10.89 -0.83
C MET A 98 8.72 12.09 -1.79
N ALA A 99 7.88 13.09 -1.51
CA ALA A 99 7.83 14.32 -2.29
C ALA A 99 9.17 15.09 -2.24
N GLU A 100 9.81 15.14 -1.06
CA GLU A 100 11.17 15.68 -0.90
C GLU A 100 12.19 14.92 -1.77
N PHE A 101 12.14 13.59 -1.76
CA PHE A 101 13.03 12.74 -2.55
C PHE A 101 12.84 12.90 -4.06
N LEU A 102 11.59 12.98 -4.52
CA LEU A 102 11.25 13.08 -5.93
C LEU A 102 11.44 14.50 -6.49
N GLY A 103 11.32 15.52 -5.63
CA GLY A 103 11.25 16.92 -6.06
C GLY A 103 9.89 17.27 -6.69
N GLU A 104 8.87 16.44 -6.46
CA GLU A 104 7.53 16.52 -7.04
C GLU A 104 6.47 16.24 -5.98
N GLN A 105 5.22 16.68 -6.18
CA GLN A 105 4.13 16.38 -5.26
C GLN A 105 3.75 14.90 -5.33
N THR A 106 3.37 14.34 -4.19
CA THR A 106 2.83 12.99 -4.05
C THR A 106 1.35 13.04 -3.72
N LEU A 107 0.63 11.94 -3.94
CA LEU A 107 -0.78 11.83 -3.55
C LEU A 107 -0.90 11.23 -2.16
N LEU A 108 -1.76 11.80 -1.31
CA LEU A 108 -2.00 11.36 0.05
C LEU A 108 -3.51 11.09 0.22
N VAL A 109 -3.85 9.87 0.63
CA VAL A 109 -5.23 9.40 0.73
C VAL A 109 -5.67 9.34 2.21
N ASP A 110 -6.75 10.05 2.53
CA ASP A 110 -7.53 9.88 3.75
C ASP A 110 -8.51 8.72 3.55
N ILE A 111 -8.30 7.63 4.28
CA ILE A 111 -9.11 6.41 4.18
C ILE A 111 -10.20 6.31 5.27
N GLN A 112 -10.55 7.42 5.92
CA GLN A 112 -11.57 7.41 6.98
C GLN A 112 -12.98 7.18 6.44
N ALA A 113 -13.21 7.52 5.16
CA ALA A 113 -14.44 7.19 4.44
C ALA A 113 -14.45 5.72 3.96
N GLY A 114 -15.64 5.22 3.64
CA GLY A 114 -15.81 3.86 3.11
C GLY A 114 -15.17 3.63 1.72
N PRO A 115 -14.90 2.37 1.33
CA PRO A 115 -14.26 2.05 0.04
C PRO A 115 -14.94 2.66 -1.18
N ALA A 116 -16.29 2.71 -1.21
CA ALA A 116 -17.04 3.29 -2.31
C ALA A 116 -16.80 4.81 -2.46
N ALA A 117 -16.64 5.53 -1.34
CA ALA A 117 -16.34 6.96 -1.33
C ALA A 117 -14.89 7.21 -1.77
N ILE A 118 -13.93 6.42 -1.25
CA ILE A 118 -12.52 6.47 -1.67
C ILE A 118 -12.41 6.22 -3.18
N ALA A 119 -13.09 5.21 -3.71
CA ALA A 119 -13.12 4.91 -5.14
C ALA A 119 -13.64 6.09 -5.98
N GLY A 120 -14.73 6.74 -5.53
CA GLY A 120 -15.27 7.92 -6.20
C GLY A 120 -14.30 9.11 -6.17
N ALA A 121 -13.66 9.35 -5.04
CA ALA A 121 -12.70 10.44 -4.88
C ALA A 121 -11.42 10.21 -5.70
N LEU A 122 -10.86 9.00 -5.70
CA LEU A 122 -9.72 8.64 -6.54
C LEU A 122 -10.04 8.74 -8.04
N ALA A 123 -11.25 8.38 -8.47
CA ALA A 123 -11.67 8.58 -9.86
C ALA A 123 -11.67 10.07 -10.23
N SER A 124 -12.19 10.92 -9.34
CA SER A 124 -12.19 12.37 -9.52
C SER A 124 -10.77 12.93 -9.56
N ALA A 125 -9.91 12.53 -8.63
CA ALA A 125 -8.52 12.96 -8.57
C ALA A 125 -7.72 12.51 -9.81
N ALA A 126 -7.90 11.27 -10.24
CA ALA A 126 -7.28 10.75 -11.46
C ALA A 126 -7.72 11.54 -12.70
N ALA A 127 -9.00 11.92 -12.80
CA ALA A 127 -9.48 12.78 -13.88
C ALA A 127 -8.88 14.19 -13.81
N THR A 128 -8.85 14.82 -12.63
CA THR A 128 -8.26 16.16 -12.41
C THR A 128 -6.77 16.19 -12.77
N LEU A 129 -6.03 15.14 -12.40
CA LEU A 129 -4.61 15.00 -12.68
C LEU A 129 -4.33 14.40 -14.07
N ASP A 130 -5.36 14.03 -14.82
CA ASP A 130 -5.27 13.39 -16.13
C ASP A 130 -4.40 12.10 -16.12
N ARG A 131 -4.68 11.22 -15.17
CA ARG A 131 -4.00 9.92 -14.97
C ARG A 131 -4.72 8.81 -15.75
N ASP A 132 -3.95 7.99 -16.47
CA ASP A 132 -4.49 7.00 -17.42
C ASP A 132 -4.42 5.54 -16.95
N LEU A 133 -3.84 5.31 -15.76
CA LEU A 133 -3.78 4.03 -15.08
C LEU A 133 -3.64 4.27 -13.58
N ILE A 134 -4.35 3.51 -12.75
CA ILE A 134 -4.14 3.51 -11.29
C ILE A 134 -3.57 2.14 -10.90
N VAL A 135 -2.45 2.11 -10.19
CA VAL A 135 -1.83 0.88 -9.70
C VAL A 135 -1.75 0.94 -8.18
N PHE A 136 -2.37 -0.03 -7.53
CA PHE A 136 -2.36 -0.18 -6.08
C PHE A 136 -1.29 -1.22 -5.70
N ILE A 137 -0.31 -0.84 -4.89
CA ILE A 137 0.83 -1.67 -4.50
C ILE A 137 0.79 -1.95 -2.99
N ASP A 138 0.63 -3.22 -2.64
CA ASP A 138 0.90 -3.76 -1.31
C ASP A 138 2.37 -4.21 -1.23
N VAL A 139 3.03 -3.93 -0.11
CA VAL A 139 4.37 -4.44 0.20
C VAL A 139 4.30 -5.62 1.19
N GLY A 140 4.36 -6.83 0.65
CA GLY A 140 4.44 -8.05 1.46
C GLY A 140 3.44 -9.11 1.03
N GLY A 141 2.19 -8.73 0.80
CA GLY A 141 1.15 -9.65 0.35
C GLY A 141 -0.01 -9.83 1.33
N ASP A 142 -0.10 -9.06 2.42
CA ASP A 142 -1.22 -9.11 3.36
C ASP A 142 -2.55 -8.62 2.76
N LEU A 143 -2.51 -7.96 1.60
CA LEU A 143 -3.65 -7.81 0.68
C LEU A 143 -4.40 -9.12 0.40
N LEU A 144 -3.67 -10.25 0.38
CA LEU A 144 -4.21 -11.58 0.07
C LEU A 144 -4.59 -12.40 1.31
N ALA A 145 -4.50 -11.81 2.49
CA ALA A 145 -4.79 -12.47 3.75
C ALA A 145 -6.24 -12.99 3.82
N GLN A 146 -6.42 -14.13 4.47
CA GLN A 146 -7.74 -14.71 4.78
C GLN A 146 -8.19 -14.42 6.21
N GLY A 147 -7.29 -13.92 7.06
CA GLY A 147 -7.56 -13.55 8.45
C GLY A 147 -7.16 -14.59 9.48
N ASP A 148 -6.75 -15.78 9.05
CA ASP A 148 -6.31 -16.88 9.91
C ASP A 148 -4.78 -17.08 9.91
N GLU A 149 -4.05 -16.27 9.14
CA GLU A 149 -2.60 -16.29 9.09
C GLU A 149 -2.00 -15.82 10.43
N ALA A 150 -1.13 -16.65 11.02
CA ALA A 150 -0.60 -16.41 12.37
C ALA A 150 0.24 -15.11 12.48
N GLY A 151 0.86 -14.68 11.37
CA GLY A 151 1.66 -13.47 11.28
C GLY A 151 0.87 -12.19 11.05
N LEU A 152 -0.42 -12.27 10.69
CA LEU A 152 -1.24 -11.14 10.28
C LEU A 152 -1.51 -10.15 11.42
N ARG A 153 -1.34 -8.86 11.15
CA ARG A 153 -1.43 -7.75 12.10
C ARG A 153 -1.99 -6.47 11.49
N SER A 154 -1.78 -6.18 10.21
CA SER A 154 -2.22 -4.92 9.58
C SER A 154 -3.12 -5.04 8.33
N PRO A 155 -4.16 -5.88 8.32
CA PRO A 155 -4.95 -6.10 7.10
C PRO A 155 -5.99 -5.01 6.77
N LEU A 156 -6.29 -4.07 7.66
CA LEU A 156 -7.46 -3.18 7.48
C LEU A 156 -7.26 -2.22 6.31
N CYS A 157 -6.10 -1.59 6.25
CA CYS A 157 -5.73 -0.64 5.21
C CYS A 157 -5.79 -1.28 3.82
N ASP A 158 -5.13 -2.42 3.65
CA ASP A 158 -5.09 -3.16 2.38
C ASP A 158 -6.46 -3.69 1.96
N ALA A 159 -7.27 -4.17 2.91
CA ALA A 159 -8.64 -4.60 2.64
C ALA A 159 -9.52 -3.44 2.13
N VAL A 160 -9.45 -2.27 2.78
CA VAL A 160 -10.20 -1.07 2.38
C VAL A 160 -9.76 -0.59 1.01
N MET A 161 -8.45 -0.54 0.75
CA MET A 161 -7.90 -0.06 -0.51
C MET A 161 -8.15 -1.04 -1.66
N LEU A 162 -8.17 -2.35 -1.42
CA LEU A 162 -8.54 -3.34 -2.44
C LEU A 162 -10.02 -3.21 -2.82
N ALA A 163 -10.89 -3.01 -1.84
CA ALA A 163 -12.30 -2.77 -2.09
C ALA A 163 -12.51 -1.45 -2.87
N ALA A 164 -11.75 -0.41 -2.56
CA ALA A 164 -11.79 0.86 -3.30
C ALA A 164 -11.27 0.68 -4.75
N ALA A 165 -10.19 -0.09 -4.93
CA ALA A 165 -9.67 -0.43 -6.25
C ALA A 165 -10.70 -1.20 -7.09
N ALA A 166 -11.44 -2.13 -6.49
CA ALA A 166 -12.51 -2.85 -7.18
C ALA A 166 -13.67 -1.91 -7.55
N GLY A 167 -14.01 -0.97 -6.67
CA GLY A 167 -14.99 0.09 -6.95
C GLY A 167 -14.56 1.01 -8.11
N LEU A 168 -13.27 1.27 -8.29
CA LEU A 168 -12.72 1.99 -9.45
C LEU A 168 -12.82 1.16 -10.73
N ALA A 169 -12.43 -0.12 -10.68
CA ALA A 169 -12.52 -1.03 -11.82
C ALA A 169 -13.98 -1.15 -12.32
N ALA A 170 -14.94 -1.31 -11.41
CA ALA A 170 -16.37 -1.35 -11.73
C ALA A 170 -16.89 -0.05 -12.39
N ARG A 171 -16.22 1.09 -12.18
CA ARG A 171 -16.50 2.38 -12.85
C ARG A 171 -15.83 2.51 -14.22
N GLY A 172 -15.11 1.48 -14.66
CA GLY A 172 -14.40 1.45 -15.95
C GLY A 172 -13.02 2.10 -15.93
N ALA A 173 -12.46 2.41 -14.76
CA ALA A 173 -11.10 2.92 -14.67
C ALA A 173 -10.09 1.80 -14.99
N PRO A 174 -8.99 2.07 -15.71
CA PRO A 174 -7.88 1.13 -15.83
C PRO A 174 -7.18 1.01 -14.47
N VAL A 175 -7.28 -0.17 -13.85
CA VAL A 175 -6.69 -0.42 -12.52
C VAL A 175 -5.92 -1.74 -12.51
N LEU A 176 -4.81 -1.77 -11.77
CA LEU A 176 -4.10 -2.99 -11.39
C LEU A 176 -3.87 -3.00 -9.88
N ALA A 177 -3.90 -4.18 -9.27
CA ALA A 177 -3.27 -4.41 -7.98
C ALA A 177 -1.86 -4.97 -8.20
N GLY A 178 -0.98 -4.82 -7.23
CA GLY A 178 0.35 -5.39 -7.25
C GLY A 178 0.88 -5.72 -5.86
N ILE A 179 1.67 -6.77 -5.78
CA ILE A 179 2.34 -7.21 -4.55
C ILE A 179 3.83 -7.12 -4.79
N PHE A 180 4.46 -6.14 -4.15
CA PHE A 180 5.90 -5.95 -4.16
C PHE A 180 6.53 -6.64 -2.95
N GLY A 181 7.58 -7.43 -3.16
CA GLY A 181 8.32 -7.99 -2.02
C GLY A 181 7.55 -9.06 -1.26
N VAL A 182 7.22 -10.17 -1.93
CA VAL A 182 6.54 -11.33 -1.33
C VAL A 182 7.11 -11.70 0.05
N GLY A 183 6.27 -11.58 1.09
CA GLY A 183 6.56 -11.91 2.49
C GLY A 183 7.46 -10.91 3.24
N CYS A 184 7.77 -9.74 2.66
CA CYS A 184 8.71 -8.79 3.25
C CYS A 184 8.17 -8.02 4.46
N ASP A 185 6.86 -8.00 4.69
CA ASP A 185 6.19 -7.44 5.87
C ASP A 185 6.16 -8.38 7.09
N ALA A 186 6.54 -9.65 6.89
CA ALA A 186 6.40 -10.74 7.85
C ALA A 186 4.96 -10.94 8.39
N GLU A 187 3.96 -10.57 7.61
CA GLU A 187 2.54 -10.82 7.91
C GLU A 187 2.14 -12.20 7.39
N LEU A 188 2.46 -12.46 6.12
CA LEU A 188 2.31 -13.75 5.45
C LEU A 188 3.69 -14.34 5.12
N THR A 189 3.77 -15.67 5.16
CA THR A 189 4.91 -16.40 4.62
C THR A 189 4.96 -16.33 3.10
N PRO A 190 6.13 -16.42 2.46
CA PRO A 190 6.22 -16.51 1.01
C PRO A 190 5.36 -17.63 0.41
N GLN A 191 5.25 -18.76 1.11
CA GLN A 191 4.45 -19.90 0.68
C GLN A 191 2.95 -19.60 0.72
N GLU A 192 2.46 -18.89 1.74
CA GLU A 192 1.07 -18.44 1.80
C GLU A 192 0.76 -17.48 0.65
N VAL A 193 1.59 -16.45 0.43
CA VAL A 193 1.40 -15.48 -0.67
C VAL A 193 1.42 -16.18 -2.03
N LEU A 194 2.41 -17.05 -2.29
CA LEU A 194 2.51 -17.80 -3.54
C LEU A 194 1.32 -18.75 -3.76
N ALA A 195 0.78 -19.35 -2.69
CA ALA A 195 -0.43 -20.17 -2.77
C ALA A 195 -1.67 -19.32 -3.14
N ARG A 196 -1.80 -18.10 -2.61
CA ARG A 196 -2.87 -17.16 -3.00
C ARG A 196 -2.70 -16.71 -4.45
N LEU A 197 -1.49 -16.36 -4.86
CA LEU A 197 -1.17 -16.04 -6.26
C LEU A 197 -1.53 -17.18 -7.21
N ALA A 198 -1.30 -18.43 -6.83
CA ALA A 198 -1.71 -19.59 -7.62
C ALA A 198 -3.23 -19.72 -7.76
N GLN A 199 -4.00 -19.41 -6.71
CA GLN A 199 -5.47 -19.39 -6.77
C GLN A 199 -5.98 -18.29 -7.71
N ILE A 200 -5.39 -17.09 -7.63
CA ILE A 200 -5.71 -15.97 -8.52
C ILE A 200 -5.35 -16.31 -9.97
N ALA A 201 -4.18 -16.92 -10.19
CA ALA A 201 -3.75 -17.38 -11.51
C ALA A 201 -4.71 -18.43 -12.10
N ALA A 202 -5.16 -19.39 -11.29
CA ALA A 202 -6.15 -20.39 -11.71
C ALA A 202 -7.50 -19.75 -12.08
N ALA A 203 -7.87 -18.64 -11.44
CA ALA A 203 -9.03 -17.83 -11.79
C ALA A 203 -8.78 -16.86 -12.97
N GLY A 204 -7.55 -16.82 -13.50
CA GLY A 204 -7.16 -15.97 -14.62
C GLY A 204 -6.87 -14.51 -14.28
N GLY A 205 -6.61 -14.21 -13.00
CA GLY A 205 -6.34 -12.86 -12.49
C GLY A 205 -4.87 -12.52 -12.30
N LEU A 206 -3.93 -13.43 -12.56
CA LEU A 206 -2.49 -13.11 -12.55
C LEU A 206 -2.14 -12.42 -13.88
N CYS A 207 -1.86 -11.13 -13.83
CA CYS A 207 -1.69 -10.28 -15.01
C CYS A 207 -0.25 -10.17 -15.49
N GLY A 208 0.72 -10.54 -14.65
CA GLY A 208 2.15 -10.54 -14.97
C GLY A 208 3.04 -10.29 -13.75
N ALA A 209 4.34 -10.15 -13.97
CA ALA A 209 5.29 -9.75 -12.95
C ALA A 209 6.44 -8.95 -13.54
N ARG A 210 7.01 -8.01 -12.76
CA ARG A 210 8.25 -7.30 -13.07
C ARG A 210 9.27 -7.52 -11.97
N GLY A 211 10.52 -7.74 -12.35
CA GLY A 211 11.62 -7.81 -11.40
C GLY A 211 12.28 -6.45 -11.20
N LEU A 212 12.85 -6.25 -10.01
CA LEU A 212 13.75 -5.13 -9.77
C LEU A 212 14.92 -5.16 -10.77
N THR A 213 15.36 -3.96 -11.15
CA THR A 213 16.57 -3.73 -11.94
C THR A 213 17.55 -2.91 -11.12
N ASP A 214 18.83 -2.91 -11.46
CA ASP A 214 19.83 -2.14 -10.70
C ASP A 214 19.52 -0.63 -10.62
N PRO A 215 19.08 0.05 -11.71
CA PRO A 215 18.67 1.46 -11.63
C PRO A 215 17.47 1.70 -10.71
N VAL A 216 16.45 0.83 -10.75
CA VAL A 216 15.27 0.95 -9.87
C VAL A 216 15.65 0.68 -8.41
N ALA A 217 16.43 -0.37 -8.16
CA ALA A 217 16.90 -0.71 -6.81
C ALA A 217 17.70 0.43 -6.18
N LYS A 218 18.59 1.10 -6.94
CA LYS A 218 19.33 2.29 -6.46
C LYS A 218 18.41 3.44 -6.05
N ARG A 219 17.33 3.68 -6.80
CA ARG A 219 16.32 4.70 -6.45
C ARG A 219 15.61 4.32 -5.15
N LEU A 220 15.22 3.06 -4.98
CA LEU A 220 14.63 2.55 -3.75
C LEU A 220 15.59 2.68 -2.55
N GLU A 221 16.87 2.33 -2.71
CA GLU A 221 17.90 2.47 -1.66
C GLU A 221 17.99 3.91 -1.14
N HIS A 222 17.92 4.90 -2.03
CA HIS A 222 17.91 6.31 -1.63
C HIS A 222 16.61 6.70 -0.93
N ALA A 223 15.46 6.27 -1.46
CA ALA A 223 14.15 6.56 -0.86
C ALA A 223 14.02 5.96 0.55
N ILE A 224 14.52 4.74 0.78
CA ILE A 224 14.56 4.07 2.10
C ILE A 224 15.35 4.89 3.13
N GLY A 225 16.38 5.63 2.69
CA GLY A 225 17.15 6.52 3.56
C GLY A 225 16.35 7.72 4.08
N LEU A 226 15.24 8.08 3.42
CA LEU A 226 14.38 9.22 3.76
C LEU A 226 13.02 8.79 4.33
N VAL A 227 12.48 7.66 3.86
CA VAL A 227 11.21 7.07 4.28
C VAL A 227 11.51 5.77 5.03
N PRO A 228 11.38 5.74 6.37
CA PRO A 228 11.66 4.54 7.16
C PRO A 228 10.72 3.39 6.78
N THR A 229 11.25 2.38 6.10
CA THR A 229 10.51 1.14 5.78
C THR A 229 11.44 -0.05 5.87
N GLU A 230 11.06 -1.03 6.69
CA GLU A 230 11.78 -2.30 6.73
C GLU A 230 11.30 -3.25 5.63
N ALA A 231 9.99 -3.26 5.30
CA ALA A 231 9.43 -4.22 4.35
C ALA A 231 9.97 -3.99 2.93
N SER A 232 9.85 -2.77 2.41
CA SER A 232 10.38 -2.44 1.07
C SER A 232 11.90 -2.58 1.00
N ALA A 233 12.61 -2.36 2.12
CA ALA A 233 14.06 -2.59 2.20
C ALA A 233 14.44 -4.07 2.09
N GLN A 234 13.62 -5.00 2.58
CA GLN A 234 13.88 -6.43 2.45
C GLN A 234 13.80 -6.90 0.99
N ALA A 235 12.89 -6.34 0.19
CA ALA A 235 12.83 -6.61 -1.26
C ALA A 235 14.11 -6.18 -1.98
N VAL A 236 14.65 -5.00 -1.65
CA VAL A 236 15.94 -4.52 -2.18
C VAL A 236 17.08 -5.43 -1.72
N ARG A 237 17.11 -5.83 -0.45
CA ARG A 237 18.14 -6.76 0.07
C ARG A 237 18.10 -8.10 -0.67
N ALA A 238 16.92 -8.64 -0.93
CA ALA A 238 16.76 -9.87 -1.72
C ALA A 238 17.30 -9.70 -3.14
N PHE A 239 17.01 -8.57 -3.79
CA PHE A 239 17.58 -8.23 -5.10
C PHE A 239 19.11 -8.14 -5.09
N ARG A 240 19.70 -7.68 -3.98
CA ARG A 240 21.17 -7.67 -3.76
C ARG A 240 21.75 -9.02 -3.35
N GLY A 241 20.95 -10.09 -3.36
CA GLY A 241 21.39 -11.46 -3.12
C GLY A 241 21.25 -11.93 -1.67
N ALA A 242 20.62 -11.17 -0.77
CA ALA A 242 20.28 -11.67 0.56
C ALA A 242 19.21 -12.76 0.46
N ALA A 243 19.37 -13.85 1.21
CA ALA A 243 18.45 -14.97 1.25
C ALA A 243 18.45 -15.64 2.63
N GLY A 244 17.39 -16.39 2.94
CA GLY A 244 17.20 -17.08 4.21
C GLY A 244 16.49 -16.22 5.25
N ILE A 245 16.59 -16.60 6.52
CA ILE A 245 15.86 -15.93 7.60
C ILE A 245 16.40 -14.52 7.84
N ALA A 246 15.51 -13.54 7.79
CA ALA A 246 15.77 -12.15 8.14
C ALA A 246 14.83 -11.71 9.27
N THR A 247 15.21 -10.65 9.97
CA THR A 247 14.39 -10.02 11.01
C THR A 247 13.92 -8.64 10.57
N ILE A 248 12.75 -8.24 11.07
CA ILE A 248 12.19 -6.88 10.94
C ILE A 248 11.56 -6.45 12.27
N ARG A 249 11.08 -5.20 12.33
CA ARG A 249 10.48 -4.56 13.50
C ARG A 249 11.43 -4.58 14.69
N GLY A 250 12.69 -4.23 14.44
CA GLY A 250 13.74 -4.24 15.46
C GLY A 250 14.02 -5.63 16.05
N GLY A 251 13.73 -6.70 15.29
CA GLY A 251 13.92 -8.09 15.74
C GLY A 251 12.67 -8.78 16.25
N ALA A 252 11.53 -8.08 16.36
CA ALA A 252 10.29 -8.66 16.88
C ALA A 252 9.62 -9.65 15.93
N ARG A 253 9.96 -9.63 14.63
CA ARG A 253 9.44 -10.58 13.63
C ARG A 253 10.54 -11.12 12.74
N THR A 254 10.28 -12.29 12.18
CA THR A 254 11.15 -12.99 11.24
C THR A 254 10.40 -13.28 9.95
N LEU A 255 11.11 -13.25 8.83
CA LEU A 255 10.61 -13.68 7.52
C LEU A 255 11.67 -14.46 6.76
N GLU A 256 11.24 -15.25 5.79
CA GLU A 256 12.12 -15.96 4.85
C GLU A 256 12.32 -15.09 3.59
N LEU A 257 13.55 -14.63 3.37
CA LEU A 257 13.92 -13.95 2.13
C LEU A 257 14.26 -14.96 1.04
N THR A 258 13.60 -14.80 -0.10
CA THR A 258 13.91 -15.55 -1.33
C THR A 258 13.99 -14.58 -2.51
N ALA A 259 14.45 -15.07 -3.67
CA ALA A 259 14.53 -14.25 -4.87
C ALA A 259 13.16 -13.72 -5.35
N THR A 260 12.04 -14.33 -4.93
CA THR A 260 10.70 -13.82 -5.28
C THR A 260 10.38 -12.48 -4.63
N ALA A 261 11.07 -12.14 -3.53
CA ALA A 261 10.94 -10.83 -2.89
C ALA A 261 11.49 -9.68 -3.77
N ALA A 262 12.28 -9.98 -4.81
CA ALA A 262 12.73 -8.96 -5.76
C ALA A 262 11.71 -8.68 -6.89
N LEU A 263 10.51 -9.25 -6.81
CA LEU A 263 9.46 -9.13 -7.82
C LEU A 263 8.28 -8.29 -7.34
N THR A 264 7.61 -7.66 -8.30
CA THR A 264 6.23 -7.19 -8.18
C THR A 264 5.35 -8.09 -9.03
N PHE A 265 4.38 -8.78 -8.42
CA PHE A 265 3.32 -9.50 -9.14
C PHE A 265 2.13 -8.57 -9.35
N TYR A 266 1.61 -8.48 -10.58
CA TYR A 266 0.46 -7.64 -10.92
C TYR A 266 -0.79 -8.50 -11.10
N LEU A 267 -1.92 -7.99 -10.62
CA LEU A 267 -3.16 -8.74 -10.47
C LEU A 267 -4.36 -7.94 -11.00
N ASP A 268 -5.32 -8.67 -11.54
CA ASP A 268 -6.66 -8.18 -11.85
C ASP A 268 -7.41 -7.97 -10.53
N VAL A 269 -7.88 -6.75 -10.31
CA VAL A 269 -8.46 -6.35 -9.01
C VAL A 269 -9.75 -7.11 -8.72
N GLU A 270 -10.65 -7.24 -9.69
CA GLU A 270 -11.95 -7.87 -9.50
C GLU A 270 -11.78 -9.37 -9.25
N ILE A 271 -10.92 -10.04 -10.03
CA ILE A 271 -10.62 -11.47 -9.83
C ILE A 271 -9.90 -11.69 -8.51
N THR A 272 -8.95 -10.83 -8.13
CA THR A 272 -8.26 -10.92 -6.83
C THR A 272 -9.25 -10.78 -5.68
N MET A 273 -10.13 -9.79 -5.75
CA MET A 273 -11.17 -9.58 -4.75
C MET A 273 -12.10 -10.79 -4.65
N GLN A 274 -12.44 -11.46 -5.76
CA GLN A 274 -13.30 -12.65 -5.77
C GLN A 274 -12.59 -13.93 -5.31
N ALA A 275 -11.39 -14.19 -5.80
CA ALA A 275 -10.65 -15.43 -5.55
C ALA A 275 -10.09 -15.49 -4.12
N THR A 276 -9.46 -14.41 -3.66
CA THR A 276 -8.70 -14.40 -2.41
C THR A 276 -8.97 -13.19 -1.51
N GLY A 277 -9.65 -12.14 -1.99
CA GLY A 277 -9.92 -10.94 -1.19
C GLY A 277 -11.00 -11.09 -0.12
N ARG A 278 -10.93 -12.11 0.76
CA ARG A 278 -11.95 -12.36 1.80
C ARG A 278 -12.16 -11.13 2.70
N LEU A 279 -11.08 -10.50 3.14
CA LEU A 279 -11.14 -9.32 4.02
C LEU A 279 -11.67 -8.10 3.25
N ALA A 280 -11.17 -7.86 2.04
CA ALA A 280 -11.66 -6.79 1.16
C ALA A 280 -13.16 -6.90 0.85
N ARG A 281 -13.67 -8.12 0.57
CA ARG A 281 -15.10 -8.36 0.39
C ARG A 281 -15.92 -8.06 1.65
N ALA A 282 -15.37 -8.31 2.83
CA ALA A 282 -16.07 -8.06 4.09
C ALA A 282 -16.22 -6.56 4.38
N VAL A 283 -15.28 -5.73 3.94
CA VAL A 283 -15.30 -4.28 4.16
C VAL A 283 -15.92 -3.48 3.00
N ALA A 284 -16.25 -4.14 1.88
CA ALA A 284 -16.66 -3.48 0.64
C ALA A 284 -17.84 -2.52 0.78
N ASP A 285 -18.81 -2.89 1.62
CA ASP A 285 -20.03 -2.12 1.89
C ASP A 285 -19.93 -1.21 3.13
N ALA A 286 -18.74 -1.07 3.72
CA ALA A 286 -18.54 -0.17 4.86
C ALA A 286 -18.59 1.30 4.40
N ASP A 287 -19.27 2.15 5.18
CA ASP A 287 -19.35 3.60 4.93
C ASP A 287 -18.23 4.39 5.62
N SER A 288 -17.49 3.75 6.52
CA SER A 288 -16.35 4.35 7.24
C SER A 288 -15.30 3.32 7.62
N LEU A 289 -14.11 3.80 7.97
CA LEU A 289 -13.02 2.95 8.47
C LEU A 289 -13.41 2.18 9.74
N GLU A 290 -14.18 2.80 10.64
CA GLU A 290 -14.65 2.12 11.85
C GLU A 290 -15.59 0.96 11.50
N GLN A 291 -16.51 1.15 10.55
CA GLN A 291 -17.37 0.06 10.08
C GLN A 291 -16.58 -1.04 9.38
N ALA A 292 -15.53 -0.69 8.63
CA ALA A 292 -14.63 -1.65 8.01
C ALA A 292 -13.89 -2.46 9.08
N ASN A 293 -13.39 -1.81 10.13
CA ASN A 293 -12.75 -2.48 11.26
C ASN A 293 -13.69 -3.48 11.95
N GLU A 294 -14.93 -3.05 12.24
CA GLU A 294 -15.97 -3.91 12.80
C GLU A 294 -16.33 -5.09 11.89
N ALA A 295 -16.27 -4.90 10.57
CA ALA A 295 -16.48 -5.99 9.62
C ALA A 295 -15.37 -7.05 9.69
N LEU A 296 -14.11 -6.64 9.90
CA LEU A 296 -13.01 -7.56 10.13
C LEU A 296 -13.10 -8.23 11.50
N HIS A 297 -13.54 -7.52 12.55
CA HIS A 297 -13.80 -8.11 13.86
C HIS A 297 -14.87 -9.20 13.83
N ARG A 298 -15.92 -9.05 13.01
CA ARG A 298 -16.93 -10.10 12.80
C ARG A 298 -16.35 -11.38 12.18
N LEU A 299 -15.20 -11.29 11.51
CA LEU A 299 -14.45 -12.44 11.00
C LEU A 299 -13.44 -13.00 12.01
N GLY A 300 -13.34 -12.41 13.21
CA GLY A 300 -12.34 -12.75 14.22
C GLY A 300 -10.95 -12.20 13.92
N VAL A 301 -10.84 -11.24 12.98
CA VAL A 301 -9.57 -10.64 12.56
C VAL A 301 -9.31 -9.40 13.37
N ARG A 302 -8.12 -9.31 13.95
CA ARG A 302 -7.62 -8.12 14.65
C ARG A 302 -6.79 -7.27 13.70
N THR A 303 -6.84 -5.96 13.86
CA THR A 303 -6.25 -5.01 12.91
C THR A 303 -5.18 -4.13 13.53
N GLU A 304 -4.47 -3.41 12.67
CA GLU A 304 -3.51 -2.38 13.05
C GLU A 304 -4.15 -1.30 13.92
N LEU A 305 -5.41 -0.94 13.65
CA LEU A 305 -6.13 0.07 14.43
C LEU A 305 -6.33 -0.37 15.89
N ASP A 306 -6.64 -1.66 16.11
CA ASP A 306 -6.78 -2.22 17.45
C ASP A 306 -5.45 -2.20 18.21
N LEU A 307 -4.36 -2.59 17.54
CA LEU A 307 -3.01 -2.60 18.09
C LEU A 307 -2.58 -1.20 18.51
N GLU A 308 -2.92 -0.18 17.72
CA GLU A 308 -2.64 1.22 18.01
C GLU A 308 -3.43 1.74 19.20
N PHE A 309 -4.74 1.49 19.27
CA PHE A 309 -5.56 1.90 20.40
C PHE A 309 -5.12 1.26 21.73
N GLU A 310 -4.70 0.00 21.69
CA GLU A 310 -4.15 -0.67 22.86
C GLU A 310 -2.80 -0.11 23.29
N ALA A 311 -1.91 0.18 22.34
CA ALA A 311 -0.63 0.80 22.63
C ALA A 311 -0.82 2.18 23.29
N ALA A 312 -1.71 3.00 22.73
CA ALA A 312 -2.06 4.30 23.30
C ALA A 312 -2.68 4.18 24.70
N SER A 313 -3.53 3.16 24.93
CA SER A 313 -4.14 2.92 26.24
C SER A 313 -3.13 2.46 27.29
N ARG A 314 -2.19 1.57 26.92
CA ARG A 314 -1.06 1.20 27.79
C ARG A 314 -0.18 2.39 28.14
N ALA A 315 0.12 3.26 27.18
CA ALA A 315 0.92 4.46 27.40
C ALA A 315 0.22 5.47 28.34
N ARG A 316 -1.11 5.60 28.28
CA ARG A 316 -1.89 6.44 29.21
C ARG A 316 -1.95 5.87 30.62
N GLY A 317 -2.09 4.55 30.76
CA GLY A 317 -2.11 3.87 32.07
C GLY A 317 -0.74 3.81 32.78
N ALA A 318 0.36 4.02 32.05
CA ALA A 318 1.72 4.03 32.58
C ALA A 318 2.22 5.42 33.02
N ARG A 319 1.42 6.49 32.84
CA ARG A 319 1.75 7.82 33.37
C ARG A 319 1.34 7.88 34.86
N PRO A 320 2.28 8.11 35.80
CA PRO A 320 1.96 8.27 37.22
C PRO A 320 1.11 9.50 37.51
#